data_AF-A0A7S2JXP5-F1
#
_entry.id   AF-A0A7S2JXP5-F1
#
_cell.length_a   1.000
_cell.length_b   1.000
_cell.length_c   1.000
_cell.angle_alpha   90.00
_cell.angle_beta   90.00
_cell.angle_gamma   90.00
#
_symmetry.space_group_name_H-M   'P 1'
#
loop_
_entity.id
_entity.type
_entity.pdbx_description
1 polymer ?
#
loop_
_entity_poly.entity_id
_entity_poly.type
_entity_poly.pdbx_seq_one_letter_code
_entity_poly.pdbx_strand_id
1 'polypeptide(L)'
;VDISALGQGLKELAALQHLTLDFSQCRWLVDISALGQGLKQLAALQHLTLKFSSCKALADISPLGQGLQGLAALQHLTLDFQLCEALAEISPVGQGLKGLAALLHLTLDFS
;
A
#
# COMPACT_ATOMS: atom_id res chain seq x y z
N VAL A 1 1.34 -15.86 0.33
CA VAL A 1 1.16 -15.52 -1.10
C VAL A 1 2.42 -14.82 -1.55
N ASP A 2 3.05 -15.23 -2.64
CA ASP A 2 4.19 -14.53 -3.21
C ASP A 2 3.69 -13.42 -4.15
N ILE A 3 4.09 -12.18 -3.91
CA ILE A 3 3.75 -11.01 -4.72
C ILE A 3 4.98 -10.33 -5.33
N SER A 4 6.13 -11.00 -5.33
CA SER A 4 7.41 -10.46 -5.81
C SER A 4 7.34 -10.00 -7.27
N ALA A 5 6.79 -10.84 -8.16
CA ALA A 5 6.63 -10.53 -9.58
C ALA A 5 5.72 -9.32 -9.83
N LEU A 6 4.65 -9.17 -9.03
CA LEU A 6 3.78 -7.99 -9.11
C LEU A 6 4.56 -6.72 -8.77
N GLY A 7 5.32 -6.74 -7.68
CA GLY A 7 6.14 -5.59 -7.27
C GLY A 7 7.17 -5.19 -8.32
N GLN A 8 7.78 -6.16 -9.03
CA GLN A 8 8.68 -5.86 -10.15
C GLN A 8 7.93 -5.26 -11.34
N GLY A 9 6.76 -5.80 -11.70
CA GLY A 9 5.95 -5.27 -12.78
C GLY A 9 5.50 -3.82 -12.55
N LEU A 10 5.16 -3.46 -11.30
CA LEU A 10 4.78 -2.08 -10.97
C LEU A 10 5.89 -1.06 -11.25
N LYS A 11 7.17 -1.44 -11.14
CA LYS A 11 8.29 -0.51 -11.38
C LYS A 11 8.33 0.01 -12.81
N GLU A 12 7.79 -0.76 -13.76
CA GLU A 12 7.79 -0.42 -15.19
C GLU A 12 6.61 0.48 -15.58
N LEU A 13 5.64 0.70 -14.69
CA LEU A 13 4.39 1.41 -14.98
C LEU A 13 4.45 2.89 -14.58
N ALA A 14 5.52 3.60 -14.95
CA ALA A 14 5.77 4.99 -14.52
C ALA A 14 4.64 5.99 -14.86
N ALA A 15 3.83 5.71 -15.88
CA ALA A 15 2.69 6.54 -16.29
C ALA A 15 1.35 6.14 -15.63
N LEU A 16 1.34 5.13 -14.76
CA LEU A 16 0.12 4.65 -14.12
C LEU A 16 -0.45 5.71 -13.17
N GLN A 17 -1.71 6.07 -13.39
CA GLN A 17 -2.41 7.08 -12.59
C GLN A 17 -3.38 6.48 -11.56
N HIS A 18 -3.82 5.25 -11.79
CA HIS A 18 -4.81 4.57 -10.96
C HIS A 18 -4.36 3.13 -10.70
N LEU A 19 -4.28 2.76 -9.43
CA LEU A 19 -3.92 1.42 -9.00
C LEU A 19 -4.89 0.95 -7.94
N THR A 20 -5.49 -0.21 -8.18
CA THR A 20 -6.25 -0.96 -7.17
C THR A 20 -5.68 -2.36 -7.09
N LEU A 21 -5.29 -2.78 -5.88
CA LEU A 21 -4.88 -4.15 -5.60
C LEU A 21 -5.71 -4.67 -4.44
N ASP A 22 -6.31 -5.84 -4.65
CA ASP A 22 -7.13 -6.51 -3.66
C ASP A 22 -6.46 -7.82 -3.24
N PHE A 23 -5.90 -7.81 -2.03
CA PHE A 23 -5.31 -8.98 -1.37
C PHE A 23 -6.23 -9.52 -0.29
N SER A 24 -7.51 -9.14 -0.26
CA SER A 24 -8.43 -9.59 0.77
C SER A 24 -8.47 -11.12 0.84
N GLN A 25 -8.56 -11.67 2.05
CA GLN A 25 -8.51 -13.10 2.34
C GLN A 25 -7.19 -13.80 2.00
N CYS A 26 -6.12 -13.07 1.64
CA CYS A 26 -4.76 -13.62 1.56
C CYS A 26 -4.19 -13.87 2.97
N ARG A 27 -4.78 -14.80 3.70
CA ARG A 27 -4.47 -15.11 5.12
C ARG A 27 -2.99 -15.40 5.40
N TRP A 28 -2.24 -15.83 4.37
CA TRP A 28 -0.82 -16.18 4.43
C TRP A 28 0.09 -15.16 3.73
N LEU A 29 -0.40 -13.94 3.47
CA LEU A 29 0.46 -12.84 3.01
C LEU A 29 1.21 -12.29 4.22
N VAL A 30 2.54 -12.26 4.13
CA VAL A 30 3.43 -11.82 5.22
C VAL A 30 4.35 -10.72 4.71
N ASP A 31 4.96 -10.95 3.54
CA ASP A 31 5.91 -10.03 2.93
C ASP A 31 5.25 -9.18 1.84
N ILE A 32 5.24 -7.86 2.07
CA ILE A 32 4.80 -6.85 1.10
C ILE A 32 5.94 -5.93 0.64
N SER A 33 7.19 -6.33 0.85
CA SER A 33 8.38 -5.54 0.51
C SER A 33 8.44 -5.19 -0.98
N ALA A 34 8.13 -6.17 -1.84
CA ALA A 34 8.11 -5.96 -3.28
C ALA A 34 7.04 -4.93 -3.71
N LEU A 35 5.88 -4.93 -3.06
CA LEU A 35 4.83 -3.95 -3.30
C LEU A 35 5.31 -2.53 -2.93
N GLY A 36 5.89 -2.36 -1.74
CA GLY A 36 6.45 -1.08 -1.31
C GLY A 36 7.50 -0.52 -2.28
N GLN A 37 8.42 -1.38 -2.75
CA GLN A 37 9.42 -1.01 -3.76
C GLN A 37 8.81 -0.61 -5.10
N GLY A 38 7.76 -1.32 -5.54
CA GLY A 38 7.04 -1.02 -6.77
C GLY A 38 6.31 0.32 -6.71
N LEU A 39 5.56 0.56 -5.62
CA LEU A 39 4.81 1.80 -5.41
C LEU A 39 5.71 3.04 -5.47
N LYS A 40 6.93 2.96 -4.92
CA LYS A 40 7.88 4.07 -4.91
C LYS A 40 8.20 4.64 -6.30
N GLN A 41 8.03 3.85 -7.37
CA GLN A 41 8.31 4.27 -8.74
C GLN A 41 7.11 4.93 -9.45
N LEU A 42 5.92 4.87 -8.85
CA LEU A 42 4.67 5.35 -9.47
C LEU A 42 4.45 6.84 -9.21
N ALA A 43 5.40 7.70 -9.60
CA ALA A 43 5.34 9.14 -9.33
C ALA A 43 4.12 9.86 -9.93
N ALA A 44 3.52 9.29 -10.99
CA ALA A 44 2.31 9.81 -11.64
C ALA A 44 1.00 9.33 -10.99
N LEU A 45 1.07 8.48 -9.96
CA LEU A 45 -0.11 7.88 -9.35
C LEU A 45 -0.97 8.91 -8.63
N GLN A 46 -2.25 8.95 -8.96
CA GLN A 46 -3.24 9.88 -8.39
C GLN A 46 -4.24 9.15 -7.49
N HIS A 47 -4.51 7.87 -7.78
CA HIS A 47 -5.46 7.05 -7.02
C HIS A 47 -4.82 5.72 -6.64
N LEU A 48 -4.78 5.43 -5.35
CA LEU A 48 -4.28 4.18 -4.80
C LEU A 48 -5.32 3.57 -3.87
N THR A 49 -5.73 2.34 -4.17
CA THR A 49 -6.54 1.51 -3.28
C THR A 49 -5.81 0.20 -3.03
N LEU A 50 -5.53 -0.10 -1.76
CA LEU A 50 -4.94 -1.36 -1.33
C LEU A 50 -5.83 -2.00 -0.28
N LYS A 51 -6.31 -3.20 -0.57
CA LYS A 51 -7.13 -3.97 0.36
C LYS A 51 -6.36 -5.17 0.87
N PHE A 52 -6.23 -5.25 2.18
CA PHE A 52 -5.60 -6.34 2.92
C PHE A 52 -6.59 -6.98 3.90
N SER A 53 -7.90 -6.73 3.75
CA SER A 53 -8.91 -7.29 4.66
C SER A 53 -8.73 -8.80 4.87
N SER A 54 -8.71 -9.25 6.12
CA SER A 54 -8.46 -10.64 6.54
C SER A 54 -7.10 -11.21 6.13
N CYS A 55 -6.07 -10.38 5.94
CA CYS A 55 -4.67 -10.82 5.83
C CYS A 55 -4.09 -11.10 7.22
N LYS A 56 -4.56 -12.18 7.85
CA LYS A 56 -4.27 -12.51 9.26
C LYS A 56 -2.78 -12.63 9.61
N ALA A 57 -1.92 -12.99 8.66
CA ALA A 57 -0.48 -13.11 8.87
C ALA A 57 0.33 -11.84 8.54
N LEU A 58 -0.32 -10.78 8.05
CA LEU A 58 0.34 -9.52 7.73
C LEU A 58 0.62 -8.74 9.02
N ALA A 59 1.87 -8.71 9.44
CA ALA A 59 2.30 -8.06 10.68
C ALA A 59 3.11 -6.78 10.45
N ASP A 60 3.91 -6.74 9.39
CA ASP A 60 4.77 -5.61 9.06
C ASP A 60 4.28 -4.88 7.80
N ILE A 61 3.90 -3.62 7.99
CA ILE A 61 3.48 -2.71 6.91
C ILE A 61 4.48 -1.57 6.68
N SER A 62 5.69 -1.67 7.23
CA SER A 62 6.77 -0.71 7.00
C SER A 62 7.10 -0.50 5.53
N PRO A 63 7.13 -1.55 4.67
CA PRO A 63 7.36 -1.35 3.24
C PRO A 63 6.29 -0.51 2.55
N LEU A 64 5.03 -0.60 3.00
CA LEU A 64 3.96 0.25 2.48
C LEU A 64 4.23 1.72 2.82
N GLY A 65 4.55 2.01 4.08
CA GLY A 65 4.90 3.37 4.52
C GLY A 65 6.03 3.97 3.67
N GLN A 66 7.08 3.21 3.40
CA GLN A 66 8.18 3.64 2.53
C GLN A 66 7.76 3.84 1.07
N GLY A 67 6.88 2.98 0.54
CA GLY A 67 6.37 3.08 -0.82
C GLY A 67 5.52 4.33 -1.07
N LEU A 68 4.76 4.77 -0.06
CA LEU A 68 3.93 5.98 -0.15
C LEU A 68 4.77 7.27 -0.28
N GLN A 69 5.98 7.33 0.28
CA GLN A 69 6.81 8.54 0.28
C GLN A 69 7.18 9.06 -1.12
N GLY A 70 7.04 8.24 -2.17
CA GLY A 70 7.30 8.63 -3.56
C GLY A 70 6.09 9.18 -4.34
N LEU A 71 4.90 9.15 -3.75
CA LEU A 71 3.64 9.40 -4.47
C LEU A 71 3.19 10.86 -4.37
N ALA A 72 4.03 11.80 -4.84
CA ALA A 72 3.78 13.24 -4.68
C ALA A 72 2.51 13.74 -5.39
N ALA A 73 2.04 13.03 -6.42
CA ALA A 73 0.82 13.35 -7.17
C ALA A 73 -0.45 12.69 -6.59
N LEU A 74 -0.34 11.93 -5.50
CA LEU A 74 -1.46 11.14 -4.99
C LEU A 74 -2.54 12.04 -4.40
N GLN A 75 -3.76 11.88 -4.91
CA GLN A 75 -4.93 12.64 -4.50
C GLN A 75 -5.90 11.79 -3.68
N HIS A 76 -5.96 10.47 -3.94
CA HIS A 76 -6.86 9.55 -3.29
C HIS A 76 -6.10 8.33 -2.77
N LEU A 77 -6.22 8.07 -1.48
CA LEU A 77 -5.63 6.91 -0.82
C LEU A 77 -6.70 6.16 -0.02
N THR A 78 -6.86 4.88 -0.33
CA THR A 78 -7.65 3.94 0.46
C THR A 78 -6.78 2.78 0.90
N LEU A 79 -6.66 2.58 2.20
CA LEU A 79 -6.01 1.42 2.80
C LEU A 79 -7.01 0.69 3.70
N ASP A 80 -7.21 -0.59 3.45
CA ASP A 80 -8.09 -1.46 4.23
C ASP A 80 -7.26 -2.59 4.83
N PHE A 81 -7.23 -2.66 6.16
CA PHE A 81 -6.59 -3.69 6.97
C PHE A 81 -7.58 -4.37 7.91
N GLN A 82 -8.88 -4.40 7.58
CA GLN A 82 -9.89 -5.02 8.42
C GLN A 82 -9.50 -6.47 8.75
N LEU A 83 -9.68 -6.92 10.00
CA LEU A 83 -9.41 -8.30 10.41
C LEU A 83 -7.95 -8.77 10.15
N CYS A 84 -6.98 -7.85 10.10
CA CYS A 84 -5.54 -8.17 10.10
C CYS A 84 -5.04 -8.42 11.53
N GLU A 85 -5.33 -9.60 12.07
CA GLU A 85 -5.07 -9.96 13.49
C GLU A 85 -3.60 -9.82 13.94
N ALA A 86 -2.63 -10.00 13.05
CA ALA A 86 -1.20 -9.86 13.37
C ALA A 86 -0.68 -8.42 13.25
N LEU A 87 -1.47 -7.48 12.75
CA LEU A 87 -1.06 -6.09 12.57
C LEU A 87 -1.15 -5.34 13.90
N ALA A 88 -0.01 -5.20 14.58
CA ALA A 88 0.07 -4.53 15.89
C ALA A 88 0.35 -3.02 15.80
N GLU A 89 1.06 -2.58 14.76
CA GLU A 89 1.58 -1.22 14.64
C GLU A 89 1.19 -0.59 13.31
N ILE A 90 0.58 0.60 13.36
CA ILE A 90 0.13 1.34 12.17
C ILE A 90 0.95 2.61 11.90
N SER A 91 1.96 2.89 12.73
CA SER A 91 2.83 4.05 12.58
C SER A 91 3.51 4.18 11.20
N PRO A 92 3.82 3.10 10.46
CA PRO A 92 4.36 3.25 9.11
C PRO A 92 3.41 3.94 8.14
N VAL A 93 2.08 3.78 8.30
CA VAL A 93 1.11 4.52 7.47
C VAL A 93 1.26 6.01 7.72
N GLY A 94 1.30 6.45 8.98
CA GLY A 94 1.53 7.85 9.33
C GLY A 94 2.84 8.41 8.76
N GLN A 95 3.92 7.61 8.77
CA GLN A 95 5.20 8.01 8.15
C GLN A 95 5.10 8.13 6.62
N GLY A 96 4.34 7.25 5.96
CA GLY A 96 4.13 7.28 4.52
C GLY A 96 3.22 8.43 4.05
N LEU A 97 2.28 8.86 4.89
CA LEU A 97 1.45 10.04 4.62
C LEU A 97 2.26 11.34 4.63
N LYS A 98 3.43 11.36 5.30
CA LYS A 98 4.29 12.53 5.33
C LYS A 98 4.79 12.86 3.93
N GLY A 99 4.37 14.00 3.39
CA GLY A 99 4.77 14.46 2.06
C GLY A 99 3.72 14.22 0.97
N LEU A 100 2.59 13.58 1.26
CA LEU A 100 1.44 13.51 0.35
C LEU A 100 0.67 14.84 0.31
N ALA A 101 1.34 15.91 -0.12
CA ALA A 101 0.79 17.28 -0.09
C ALA A 101 -0.40 17.50 -1.02
N ALA A 102 -0.58 16.62 -2.02
CA ALA A 102 -1.70 16.66 -2.96
C ALA A 102 -2.91 15.83 -2.51
N LEU A 103 -2.85 15.18 -1.34
CA LEU A 103 -3.90 14.25 -0.90
C LEU A 103 -5.18 15.00 -0.53
N LEU A 104 -6.27 14.64 -1.21
CA LEU A 104 -7.60 15.23 -1.02
C LEU A 104 -8.53 14.26 -0.29
N HIS A 105 -8.37 12.96 -0.53
CA HIS A 105 -9.20 11.91 0.04
C HIS A 105 -8.35 10.82 0.68
N LEU A 106 -8.63 10.57 1.96
CA LEU A 106 -7.96 9.54 2.75
C LEU A 106 -9.01 8.66 3.42
N THR A 107 -8.93 7.36 3.17
CA THR A 107 -9.71 6.34 3.87
C THR A 107 -8.77 5.30 4.44
N LEU A 108 -8.84 5.11 5.74
CA LEU A 108 -8.06 4.12 6.47
C LEU A 108 -9.01 3.28 7.31
N ASP A 109 -8.98 1.96 7.12
CA ASP A 109 -9.72 1.01 7.96
C ASP A 109 -8.76 0.02 8.60
N PHE A 110 -8.78 -0.06 9.93
CA PHE A 110 -7.96 -0.96 10.75
C PHE A 110 -8.83 -1.78 11.71
N SER A 111 -10.14 -1.89 11.45
CA SER A 111 -11.10 -2.56 12.34
C SER A 111 -10.95 -4.07 12.44
#